data_AF-A0A6V7K4Y4-F1
#
_entry.id   AF-A0A6V7K4Y4-F1
#
_cell.length_a   1.000
_cell.length_b   1.000
_cell.length_c   1.000
_cell.angle_alpha   90.00
_cell.angle_beta   90.00
_cell.angle_gamma   90.00
#
_symmetry.space_group_name_H-M   'P 1'
#
loop_
_entity.id
_entity.type
_entity.pdbx_description
1 polymer ?
#
loop_
_entity_poly.entity_id
_entity_poly.type
_entity_poly.pdbx_seq_one_letter_code
_entity_poly.pdbx_strand_id
1 'polypeptide(L)'
;ILTSLETLQVSQPASLLIELAGIAEKHMGGTSGAVYNLLFTTVAGSLAEASSEDDWMKSLAGAWKKGMDTVMKYSKAQLGDRTM
;
A
#
# COMPACT_ATOMS: atom_id res chain seq x y z
N ILE A 1 -9.88 -1.02 -10.31
CA ILE A 1 -8.68 -1.89 -10.41
C ILE A 1 -8.77 -2.79 -11.63
N LEU A 2 -9.70 -3.75 -11.69
CA LEU A 2 -9.79 -4.67 -12.85
C LEU A 2 -10.06 -3.96 -14.18
N THR A 3 -10.84 -2.87 -14.16
CA THR A 3 -11.09 -2.01 -15.33
C THR A 3 -9.89 -1.18 -15.77
N SER A 4 -8.88 -1.03 -14.90
CA SER A 4 -7.67 -0.24 -15.15
C SER A 4 -6.45 -1.13 -15.44
N LEU A 5 -6.62 -2.45 -15.52
CA LEU A 5 -5.51 -3.40 -15.52
C LEU A 5 -4.52 -3.16 -16.68
N GLU A 6 -5.03 -2.76 -17.84
CA GLU A 6 -4.25 -2.47 -19.04
C GLU A 6 -3.42 -1.19 -18.95
N THR A 7 -3.78 -0.28 -18.02
CA THR A 7 -3.12 1.02 -17.87
C THR A 7 -2.17 1.10 -16.67
N LEU A 8 -2.20 0.10 -15.77
CA LEU A 8 -1.41 0.09 -14.55
C LEU A 8 0.08 -0.14 -14.84
N GLN A 9 0.97 0.56 -14.13
CA GLN A 9 2.43 0.42 -14.27
C GLN A 9 2.99 -0.83 -13.55
N VAL A 10 2.66 -2.02 -14.04
CA VAL A 10 3.04 -3.31 -13.42
C VAL A 10 4.55 -3.56 -13.35
N SER A 11 5.35 -2.89 -14.18
CA SER A 11 6.82 -3.02 -14.18
C SER A 11 7.50 -2.17 -13.09
N GLN A 12 6.77 -1.28 -12.43
CA GLN A 12 7.29 -0.38 -11.40
C GLN A 12 6.45 -0.50 -10.12
N PRO A 13 6.82 -1.39 -9.18
CA PRO A 13 5.99 -1.72 -8.03
C PRO A 13 5.59 -0.51 -7.17
N ALA A 14 6.48 0.45 -6.98
CA ALA A 14 6.17 1.67 -6.23
C ALA A 14 5.11 2.52 -6.94
N SER A 15 5.26 2.76 -8.25
CA SER A 15 4.28 3.51 -9.05
C SER A 15 2.92 2.82 -9.08
N LEU A 16 2.92 1.50 -9.28
CA LEU A 16 1.71 0.67 -9.25
C LEU A 16 0.94 0.86 -7.94
N LEU A 17 1.64 0.83 -6.81
CA LEU A 17 1.00 0.99 -5.49
C LEU A 17 0.41 2.38 -5.31
N ILE A 18 1.05 3.44 -5.81
CA ILE A 18 0.47 4.79 -5.80
C ILE A 18 -0.81 4.85 -6.65
N GLU A 19 -0.83 4.20 -7.82
CA GLU A 19 -2.04 4.12 -8.64
C GLU A 19 -3.17 3.38 -7.92
N LEU A 20 -2.85 2.26 -7.26
CA LEU A 20 -3.82 1.51 -6.44
C LEU A 20 -4.34 2.34 -5.26
N ALA A 21 -3.47 3.12 -4.61
CA ALA A 21 -3.85 4.04 -3.54
C ALA A 21 -4.89 5.06 -4.02
N GLY A 22 -4.62 5.69 -5.17
CA GLY A 22 -5.55 6.63 -5.80
C GLY A 22 -6.86 5.99 -6.25
N ILE A 23 -6.83 4.75 -6.73
CA ILE A 23 -8.06 4.00 -7.08
C ILE A 23 -8.89 3.71 -5.82
N ALA A 24 -8.25 3.27 -4.73
CA ALA A 24 -8.92 2.96 -3.47
C ALA A 24 -9.59 4.21 -2.89
N GLU A 25 -8.87 5.34 -2.86
CA GLU A 25 -9.39 6.63 -2.40
C GLU A 25 -10.61 7.10 -3.21
N LYS A 26 -10.53 7.02 -4.54
CA LYS A 26 -11.59 7.52 -5.45
C LYS A 26 -12.83 6.64 -5.49
N HIS A 27 -12.69 5.32 -5.38
CA HIS A 27 -13.78 4.39 -5.68
C HIS A 27 -14.32 3.61 -4.49
N MET A 28 -13.56 3.41 -3.41
CA MET A 28 -14.05 2.63 -2.27
C MET A 28 -14.88 3.48 -1.29
N GLY A 29 -14.54 4.76 -1.15
CA GLY A 29 -15.20 5.68 -0.22
C GLY A 29 -15.01 5.29 1.26
N GLY A 30 -15.45 6.17 2.16
CA GLY A 30 -15.45 5.92 3.61
C GLY A 30 -14.07 5.65 4.21
N THR A 31 -14.07 4.95 5.35
CA THR A 31 -12.84 4.62 6.10
C THR A 31 -11.99 3.58 5.39
N SER A 32 -12.60 2.63 4.68
CA SER A 32 -11.87 1.59 3.93
C SER A 32 -11.01 2.21 2.82
N GLY A 33 -11.55 3.16 2.05
CA GLY A 33 -10.78 3.88 1.04
C GLY A 33 -9.58 4.62 1.63
N ALA A 34 -9.78 5.31 2.76
CA ALA A 34 -8.70 6.00 3.47
C ALA A 34 -7.62 5.03 4.01
N VAL A 35 -8.03 3.89 4.57
CA VAL A 35 -7.11 2.87 5.10
C VAL A 35 -6.29 2.23 3.98
N TYR A 36 -6.91 1.83 2.86
CA TYR A 36 -6.19 1.26 1.73
C TYR A 36 -5.29 2.29 1.03
N ASN A 37 -5.72 3.54 0.90
CA ASN A 37 -4.89 4.63 0.39
C ASN A 37 -3.63 4.82 1.26
N LEU A 38 -3.81 4.88 2.58
CA LEU A 38 -2.71 5.00 3.55
C LEU A 38 -1.74 3.82 3.45
N LEU A 39 -2.27 2.60 3.39
CA LEU A 39 -1.49 1.36 3.27
C LEU A 39 -0.62 1.40 2.00
N PHE A 40 -1.22 1.56 0.83
CA PHE A 40 -0.51 1.48 -0.44
C PHE A 40 0.47 2.64 -0.62
N THR A 41 0.12 3.85 -0.20
CA THR A 41 1.04 5.01 -0.23
C THR A 41 2.28 4.76 0.64
N THR A 42 2.11 4.16 1.82
CA THR A 42 3.23 3.87 2.72
C THR A 42 4.14 2.78 2.15
N VAL A 43 3.56 1.70 1.61
CA VAL A 43 4.33 0.62 1.00
C VAL A 43 5.07 1.14 -0.24
N ALA A 44 4.43 1.96 -1.07
CA ALA A 44 5.05 2.58 -2.24
C ALA A 44 6.27 3.43 -1.88
N GLY A 45 6.14 4.29 -0.87
CA GLY A 45 7.25 5.11 -0.39
C GLY A 45 8.41 4.26 0.13
N SER A 46 8.11 3.21 0.89
CA SER A 46 9.13 2.28 1.39
C SER A 46 9.85 1.51 0.28
N LEU A 47 9.15 1.18 -0.80
CA LEU A 47 9.77 0.51 -1.96
C LEU A 47 10.55 1.48 -2.84
N ALA A 48 10.12 2.74 -2.94
CA ALA A 48 10.85 3.78 -3.66
C ALA A 48 12.19 4.13 -2.98
N GLU A 49 12.28 3.94 -1.66
CA GLU A 49 13.51 4.11 -0.87
C GLU A 49 14.45 2.90 -0.94
N ALA A 50 14.00 1.75 -1.44
CA ALA A 50 14.82 0.53 -1.50
C ALA A 50 15.90 0.65 -2.58
N SER A 51 17.12 0.24 -2.24
CA SER A 51 18.26 0.22 -3.16
C SER A 51 18.19 -0.99 -4.10
N SER A 52 18.81 -0.87 -5.28
CA SER A 52 18.98 -2.00 -6.21
C SER A 52 19.86 -3.11 -5.64
N GLU A 53 20.64 -2.81 -4.61
CA GLU A 53 21.51 -3.77 -3.91
C GLU A 53 20.77 -4.53 -2.81
N ASP A 54 19.57 -4.08 -2.42
CA ASP A 54 18.78 -4.72 -1.38
C ASP A 54 18.14 -6.02 -1.88
N ASP A 55 18.01 -6.99 -0.99
CA ASP A 55 17.23 -8.20 -1.23
C ASP A 55 15.76 -7.82 -1.44
N TRP A 56 15.30 -7.95 -2.69
CA TRP A 56 13.94 -7.59 -3.10
C TRP A 56 12.85 -8.16 -2.19
N MET A 57 12.98 -9.44 -1.78
CA MET A 57 11.97 -10.09 -0.95
C MET A 57 11.94 -9.50 0.46
N LYS A 58 13.10 -9.12 1.00
CA LYS A 58 13.19 -8.44 2.31
C LYS A 58 12.66 -7.02 2.23
N SER A 59 12.99 -6.28 1.17
CA SER A 59 12.48 -4.93 0.95
C SER A 59 10.96 -4.94 0.81
N LEU A 60 10.40 -5.90 0.06
CA LEU A 60 8.96 -6.08 -0.08
C LEU A 60 8.29 -6.42 1.25
N ALA A 61 8.81 -7.41 1.99
CA ALA A 61 8.26 -7.79 3.29
C ALA A 61 8.33 -6.63 4.30
N GLY A 62 9.46 -5.91 4.32
CA GLY A 62 9.67 -4.73 5.17
C GLY A 62 8.71 -3.60 4.83
N ALA A 63 8.48 -3.33 3.54
CA ALA A 63 7.55 -2.33 3.07
C ALA A 63 6.11 -2.64 3.52
N TRP A 64 5.66 -3.89 3.35
CA TRP A 64 4.34 -4.32 3.82
C TRP A 64 4.18 -4.22 5.33
N LYS A 65 5.22 -4.60 6.09
CA LYS A 65 5.23 -4.44 7.54
C LYS A 65 5.08 -2.96 7.95
N LYS A 66 5.89 -2.07 7.35
CA LYS A 66 5.81 -0.61 7.58
C LYS A 66 4.42 -0.06 7.22
N GLY A 67 3.81 -0.56 6.15
CA GLY A 67 2.43 -0.23 5.75
C GLY A 67 1.40 -0.62 6.80
N MET A 68 1.44 -1.87 7.29
CA MET A 68 0.56 -2.37 8.35
C MET A 68 0.74 -1.60 9.66
N ASP A 69 1.98 -1.37 10.09
CA ASP A 69 2.30 -0.59 11.29
C ASP A 69 1.71 0.82 11.20
N THR A 70 1.76 1.42 10.01
CA THR A 70 1.19 2.73 9.74
C THR A 70 -0.34 2.70 9.80
N VAL A 71 -0.99 1.71 9.18
CA VAL A 71 -2.45 1.54 9.28
C VAL A 71 -2.90 1.39 10.72
N MET A 72 -2.25 0.53 11.51
CA MET A 72 -2.56 0.34 12.94
C MET A 72 -2.39 1.65 13.72
N LYS A 73 -1.29 2.38 13.48
CA LYS A 73 -1.01 3.66 14.15
C LYS A 73 -2.12 4.70 13.92
N TYR A 74 -2.63 4.83 12.70
CA TYR A 74 -3.58 5.88 12.35
C TYR A 74 -5.05 5.47 12.51
N SER A 75 -5.39 4.19 12.33
CA SER A 75 -6.75 3.68 12.56
C SER A 75 -7.07 3.46 14.04
N LYS A 76 -6.05 3.34 14.89
CA LYS A 76 -6.13 2.88 16.29
C LYS A 76 -6.64 1.44 16.44
N ALA A 77 -6.75 0.70 15.35
CA ALA A 77 -7.13 -0.70 15.37
C ALA A 77 -5.99 -1.55 15.97
N GLN A 78 -6.38 -2.58 16.71
CA GLN A 78 -5.49 -3.55 17.31
C GLN A 78 -5.76 -4.96 16.77
N LEU A 79 -4.78 -5.84 16.93
CA LEU A 79 -4.95 -7.26 16.64
C LEU A 79 -6.12 -7.82 17.47
N GLY A 80 -7.14 -8.31 16.78
CA GLY A 80 -8.37 -8.81 17.40
C GLY A 80 -9.59 -7.91 17.22
N ASP A 81 -9.44 -6.67 16.75
CA ASP A 81 -10.55 -5.70 16.58
C ASP A 81 -11.54 -6.03 15.44
N ARG A 82 -11.48 -7.24 14.87
CA ARG A 82 -12.32 -7.69 13.74
C ARG A 82 -12.25 -6.75 12.53
N THR A 83 -11.12 -6.08 12.36
CA THR A 83 -10.77 -5.27 11.19
C THR A 83 -9.90 -6.08 10.21
N MET A 84 -9.52 -5.44 9.10
CA MET A 84 -8.46 -5.87 8.19
C MET A 84 -7.22 -6.33 8.96
#